data_AF-A7MTK5-F1
#
_entry.id   AF-A7MTK5-F1
#
_cell.length_a   1.000
_cell.length_b   1.000
_cell.length_c   1.000
_cell.angle_alpha   90.00
_cell.angle_beta   90.00
_cell.angle_gamma   90.00
#
_symmetry.space_group_name_H-M   'P 1'
#
loop_
_entity.id
_entity.type
_entity.pdbx_description
1 polymer ?
#
loop_
_entity_poly.entity_id
_entity_poly.type
_entity_poly.pdbx_seq_one_letter_code
_entity_poly.pdbx_strand_id
1 'polypeptide(L)'
;MSTLKGASLEKRKTERQQHAKPILDELYKWTTTQQVITSSPLGKAIKYTLGQWPKLVRYIDDGHLSIDNNRAEHAIKPLVIGRKN
;
A
#
# COMPACT_ATOMS: atom_id res chain seq x y z
N MET A 1 10.36 -4.45 11.78
CA MET A 1 11.40 -3.39 11.68
C MET A 1 11.82 -3.27 10.22
N SER A 2 11.67 -2.11 9.60
CA SER A 2 11.88 -1.93 8.16
C SER A 2 13.37 -2.04 7.81
N THR A 3 13.78 -3.17 7.24
CA THR A 3 15.17 -3.56 6.88
C THR A 3 15.84 -2.62 5.87
N LEU A 4 15.10 -1.67 5.30
CA LEU A 4 15.55 -0.74 4.26
C LEU A 4 15.71 0.72 4.76
N LYS A 5 15.57 0.97 6.08
CA LYS A 5 15.84 2.30 6.66
C LYS A 5 17.31 2.66 6.44
N GLY A 6 17.57 3.73 5.69
CA GLY A 6 18.92 4.20 5.35
C GLY A 6 19.51 3.66 4.04
N ALA A 7 18.84 2.71 3.36
CA ALA A 7 19.26 2.26 2.03
C ALA A 7 19.03 3.36 0.97
N SER A 8 19.86 3.36 -0.09
CA SER A 8 19.68 4.23 -1.27
C SER A 8 18.35 3.93 -1.96
N LEU A 9 17.81 4.93 -2.67
CA LEU A 9 16.52 4.82 -3.36
C LEU A 9 16.51 3.66 -4.37
N GLU A 10 17.60 3.52 -5.13
CA GLU A 10 17.80 2.42 -6.08
C GLU A 10 17.80 1.06 -5.39
N LYS A 11 18.52 0.93 -4.25
CA LYS A 11 18.53 -0.32 -3.48
C LYS A 11 17.13 -0.65 -2.95
N ARG A 12 16.38 0.34 -2.46
CA ARG A 12 14.99 0.14 -2.03
C ARG A 12 14.11 -0.35 -3.15
N LYS A 13 14.23 0.26 -4.33
CA LYS A 13 13.47 -0.15 -5.52
C LYS A 13 13.81 -1.58 -5.90
N THR A 14 15.09 -1.93 -6.04
CA THR A 14 15.53 -3.29 -6.38
C THR A 14 14.99 -4.34 -5.41
N GLU A 15 15.15 -4.12 -4.10
CA GLU A 15 14.68 -5.07 -3.08
C GLU A 15 13.15 -5.22 -3.11
N ARG A 16 12.41 -4.12 -3.34
CA ARG A 16 10.95 -4.17 -3.47
C ARG A 16 10.51 -4.87 -4.75
N GLN A 17 11.20 -4.68 -5.86
CA GLN A 17 10.93 -5.39 -7.11
C GLN A 17 11.22 -6.89 -6.97
N GLN A 18 12.25 -7.27 -6.21
CA GLN A 18 12.60 -8.68 -5.99
C GLN A 18 11.65 -9.39 -5.03
N HIS A 19 11.25 -8.74 -3.93
CA HIS A 19 10.51 -9.39 -2.86
C HIS A 19 9.02 -9.02 -2.80
N ALA A 20 8.68 -7.74 -2.97
CA ALA A 20 7.30 -7.28 -2.82
C ALA A 20 6.48 -7.46 -4.11
N LYS A 21 7.08 -7.24 -5.28
CA LYS A 21 6.40 -7.42 -6.57
C LYS A 21 5.76 -8.81 -6.74
N PRO A 22 6.44 -9.95 -6.52
CA PRO A 22 5.81 -11.26 -6.72
C PRO A 22 4.62 -11.49 -5.79
N ILE A 23 4.68 -11.00 -4.55
CA ILE A 23 3.58 -11.08 -3.59
C ILE A 23 2.38 -10.23 -4.05
N LEU A 24 2.64 -9.01 -4.53
CA LEU A 24 1.60 -8.14 -5.08
C LEU A 24 0.97 -8.75 -6.33
N ASP A 25 1.76 -9.34 -7.22
CA ASP A 25 1.25 -10.00 -8.43
C ASP A 25 0.36 -11.20 -8.06
N GLU A 26 0.77 -12.02 -7.08
CA GLU A 26 -0.03 -13.14 -6.58
C GLU A 26 -1.34 -12.67 -5.95
N LEU A 27 -1.29 -11.62 -5.12
CA LEU A 27 -2.47 -11.02 -4.50
C LEU A 27 -3.41 -10.42 -5.55
N TYR A 28 -2.88 -9.74 -6.58
CA TYR A 28 -3.67 -9.21 -7.68
C TYR A 28 -4.41 -10.32 -8.43
N LYS A 29 -3.68 -11.39 -8.75
CA LYS A 29 -4.27 -12.56 -9.39
C LYS A 29 -5.37 -13.15 -8.51
N TRP A 30 -5.09 -13.40 -7.24
CA TRP A 30 -6.07 -13.95 -6.31
C TRP A 30 -7.33 -13.09 -6.18
N THR A 31 -7.17 -11.77 -6.05
CA THR A 31 -8.30 -10.84 -5.94
C THR A 31 -9.14 -10.76 -7.22
N THR A 32 -8.52 -10.86 -8.39
CA THR A 32 -9.21 -10.81 -9.69
C THR A 32 -9.87 -12.14 -10.08
N THR A 33 -9.40 -13.27 -9.57
CA THR A 33 -10.02 -14.58 -9.81
C THR A 33 -11.20 -14.88 -8.89
N GLN A 34 -11.43 -14.07 -7.86
CA GLN A 34 -12.41 -14.40 -6.83
C GLN A 34 -13.86 -14.15 -7.25
N GLN A 35 -14.66 -15.22 -7.23
CA GLN A 35 -16.10 -15.14 -7.45
C GLN A 35 -16.81 -14.90 -6.11
N VAL A 36 -16.93 -13.63 -5.75
CA VAL A 36 -17.59 -13.20 -4.51
C VAL A 36 -18.80 -12.34 -4.80
N ILE A 37 -19.82 -12.43 -3.94
CA ILE A 37 -20.97 -11.53 -3.99
C ILE A 37 -20.47 -10.10 -3.74
N THR A 38 -20.69 -9.18 -4.69
CA THR A 38 -20.16 -7.81 -4.62
C THR A 38 -20.61 -7.04 -3.38
N SER A 39 -21.82 -7.30 -2.89
CA SER A 39 -22.38 -6.66 -1.69
C SER A 39 -21.88 -7.26 -0.38
N SER A 40 -21.25 -8.45 -0.42
CA SER A 40 -20.66 -9.07 0.77
C SER A 40 -19.50 -8.23 1.32
N PRO A 41 -19.16 -8.36 2.61
CA PRO A 41 -17.99 -7.68 3.18
C PRO A 41 -16.71 -7.93 2.38
N LEU A 42 -16.49 -9.18 1.94
CA LEU A 42 -15.33 -9.55 1.12
C LEU A 42 -15.39 -8.93 -0.29
N GLY A 43 -16.55 -8.94 -0.94
CA GLY A 43 -16.74 -8.30 -2.25
C GLY A 43 -16.49 -6.79 -2.22
N LYS A 44 -16.95 -6.11 -1.17
CA LYS A 44 -16.65 -4.69 -0.94
C LYS A 44 -15.16 -4.46 -0.72
N ALA A 45 -14.50 -5.30 0.07
CA ALA A 45 -13.06 -5.21 0.33
C ALA A 45 -12.25 -5.40 -0.97
N ILE A 46 -12.53 -6.44 -1.75
CA ILE A 46 -11.86 -6.69 -3.04
C ILE A 46 -12.07 -5.53 -4.00
N LYS A 47 -13.31 -5.05 -4.15
CA LYS A 47 -13.61 -3.89 -5.02
C LYS A 47 -12.83 -2.65 -4.61
N TYR A 48 -12.78 -2.35 -3.31
CA TYR A 48 -12.03 -1.22 -2.79
C TYR A 48 -10.53 -1.36 -3.05
N THR A 49 -9.96 -2.54 -2.73
CA THR A 49 -8.54 -2.85 -2.95
C THR A 49 -8.16 -2.69 -4.42
N LEU A 50 -8.92 -3.26 -5.35
CA LEU A 50 -8.67 -3.14 -6.79
C LEU A 50 -8.77 -1.69 -7.26
N GLY A 51 -9.70 -0.90 -6.72
CA GLY A 51 -9.80 0.53 -6.99
C GLY A 51 -8.60 1.36 -6.49
N GLN A 52 -7.92 0.91 -5.43
CA GLN A 52 -6.69 1.56 -4.94
C GLN A 52 -5.41 0.94 -5.51
N TRP A 53 -5.50 -0.14 -6.29
CA TRP A 53 -4.35 -0.91 -6.76
C TRP A 53 -3.25 -0.07 -7.42
N PRO A 54 -3.56 0.88 -8.34
CA PRO A 54 -2.53 1.71 -8.98
C PRO A 54 -1.73 2.57 -7.98
N LYS A 55 -2.36 2.97 -6.87
CA LYS A 55 -1.68 3.72 -5.80
C LYS A 55 -0.91 2.79 -4.89
N LEU A 56 -1.49 1.63 -4.56
CA LEU A 56 -0.90 0.62 -3.70
C LEU A 56 0.44 0.12 -4.24
N VAL A 57 0.55 -0.15 -5.54
CA VAL A 57 1.80 -0.69 -6.11
C VAL A 57 2.87 0.37 -6.33
N ARG A 58 2.54 1.67 -6.26
CA ARG A 58 3.48 2.73 -6.63
C ARG A 58 4.77 2.75 -5.78
N TYR A 59 4.70 2.30 -4.52
CA TYR A 59 5.88 2.29 -3.65
C TYR A 59 6.95 1.28 -4.07
N ILE A 60 6.61 0.26 -4.87
CA ILE A 60 7.63 -0.69 -5.36
C ILE A 60 8.42 -0.11 -6.54
N ASP A 61 7.89 0.90 -7.23
CA ASP A 61 8.57 1.58 -8.34
C ASP A 61 9.37 2.81 -7.89
N ASP A 62 8.94 3.43 -6.79
CA ASP A 62 9.54 4.66 -6.26
C ASP A 62 10.08 4.46 -4.84
N GLY A 63 11.42 4.50 -4.71
CA GLY A 63 12.14 4.37 -3.44
C GLY A 63 11.90 5.51 -2.44
N HIS A 64 11.33 6.64 -2.87
CA HIS A 64 10.92 7.74 -1.99
C HIS A 64 9.63 7.46 -1.24
N LEU A 65 8.77 6.60 -1.80
CA LEU A 65 7.48 6.30 -1.21
C LEU A 65 7.62 5.26 -0.10
N SER A 66 6.90 5.51 0.98
CA SER A 66 6.64 4.52 2.04
C SER A 66 5.43 3.68 1.65
N ILE A 67 5.40 2.42 2.09
CA ILE A 67 4.24 1.54 1.93
C ILE A 67 3.07 2.00 2.79
N ASP A 68 3.37 2.61 3.94
CA ASP A 68 2.41 3.11 4.90
C ASP A 68 2.27 4.65 4.86
N ASN A 69 1.08 5.12 5.21
CA ASN A 69 0.75 6.55 5.28
C ASN A 69 1.11 7.18 6.63
N ASN A 70 1.82 6.47 7.51
CA ASN A 70 2.04 6.92 8.89
C ASN A 70 2.67 8.31 8.95
N ARG A 71 3.59 8.64 8.04
CA ARG A 71 4.23 9.96 7.98
C ARG A 71 3.21 11.08 7.72
N ALA A 72 2.26 10.88 6.80
CA ALA A 72 1.24 11.88 6.52
C ALA A 72 0.25 11.99 7.70
N GLU A 73 -0.16 10.86 8.28
CA GLU A 73 -1.04 10.85 9.47
C GLU A 73 -0.40 11.57 10.66
N HIS A 74 0.89 11.36 10.90
CA HIS A 74 1.64 12.07 11.92
C HIS A 74 1.75 13.58 11.61
N ALA A 75 1.92 13.96 10.35
CA ALA A 75 2.01 15.36 9.94
C ALA A 75 0.68 16.13 10.08
N ILE A 76 -0.46 15.46 9.85
CA ILE A 76 -1.78 16.09 10.00
C ILE A 76 -2.28 16.09 11.45
N LYS A 77 -1.85 15.13 12.30
CA LYS A 77 -2.29 15.01 13.70
C LYS A 77 -2.27 16.34 14.48
N PRO A 78 -1.19 17.14 14.45
CA PRO A 78 -1.16 18.45 15.11
C PRO A 78 -2.24 19.43 14.63
N LEU A 79 -2.63 19.37 13.35
CA LEU A 79 -3.62 20.27 12.75
C LEU A 79 -5.07 19.88 13.08
N VAL A 80 -5.35 18.58 13.30
CA VAL A 80 -6.69 18.10 13.68
C VAL A 80 -6.93 18.08 15.19
N ILE A 81 -5.88 17.98 16.01
CA ILE A 81 -6.02 17.95 17.48
C ILE A 81 -6.57 19.27 18.07
N GLY A 82 -6.42 20.40 17.37
CA GLY A 82 -7.01 21.70 17.75
C GLY A 82 -8.51 21.84 17.43
N ARG A 83 -9.14 20.86 16.75
CA ARG A 83 -10.57 20.86 16.44
C ARG A 83 -11.32 19.98 17.44
N LYS A 84 -11.39 20.42 18.69
CA LYS A 84 -12.36 19.92 19.67
C LYS A 84 -13.15 21.09 20.23
N ASN A 85 -14.46 21.10 19.94
CA ASN A 85 -15.47 21.43 20.94
C ASN A 85 -15.64 20.20 21.83
#